data_AF-A0A1G1X2Q0-F1
#
_entry.id   AF-A0A1G1X2Q0-F1
#
_cell.length_a   1.000
_cell.length_b   1.000
_cell.length_c   1.000
_cell.angle_alpha   90.00
_cell.angle_beta   90.00
_cell.angle_gamma   90.00
#
_symmetry.space_group_name_H-M   'P 1'
#
loop_
_entity.id
_entity.type
_entity.pdbx_description
1 polymer ?
#
loop_
_entity_poly.entity_id
_entity_poly.type
_entity_poly.pdbx_seq_one_letter_code
_entity_poly.pdbx_strand_id
1 'polypeptide(L)' 'MIIDPMVFTTVGDVFLNLSAGWFGAAVIIPAIQPRGVKSNIRYRLFDILFGFIALVIGYKFRILGL' A
#
# COMPACT_ATOMS: atom_id res chain seq x y z
N MET A 1 -15.62 7.90 23.60
CA MET A 1 -14.91 6.63 23.33
C MET A 1 -13.44 6.99 23.19
N ILE A 2 -12.62 6.72 24.20
CA ILE A 2 -11.17 6.91 24.09
C ILE A 2 -10.68 5.72 23.28
N ILE A 3 -10.32 5.94 22.01
CA ILE A 3 -9.76 4.88 21.17
C ILE A 3 -8.35 4.61 21.70
N ASP A 4 -8.05 3.34 21.97
CA ASP A 4 -6.76 2.90 22.48
C ASP A 4 -5.63 3.26 21.49
N PRO A 5 -4.55 3.92 21.93
CA PRO A 5 -3.38 4.23 21.09
C PRO A 5 -2.81 3.02 20.34
N MET A 6 -2.94 1.83 20.91
CA MET A 6 -2.53 0.56 20.30
C MET A 6 -3.35 0.24 19.04
N VAL A 7 -4.63 0.62 19.00
CA VAL A 7 -5.48 0.45 17.80
C VAL A 7 -4.99 1.34 16.67
N PHE A 8 -4.65 2.61 16.94
CA PHE A 8 -4.11 3.50 15.92
C PHE A 8 -2.79 2.99 15.34
N THR A 9 -1.90 2.51 16.21
CA THR A 9 -0.62 1.94 15.79
C THR A 9 -0.81 0.69 14.93
N THR A 10 -1.69 -0.22 15.36
CA THR A 10 -1.99 -1.46 14.63
C THR A 10 -2.59 -1.17 13.26
N VAL A 11 -3.56 -0.26 13.19
CA VAL A 11 -4.16 0.15 11.92
C VAL A 11 -3.11 0.80 11.01
N GLY A 12 -2.25 1.68 11.56
CA GLY A 12 -1.13 2.26 10.84
C GLY A 12 -0.22 1.22 10.21
N ASP A 13 0.17 0.21 10.98
CA ASP A 13 1.08 -0.86 10.53
C ASP A 13 0.44 -1.74 9.45
N VAL A 14 -0.87 -2.01 9.54
CA VAL A 14 -1.61 -2.71 8.47
C VAL A 14 -1.57 -1.91 7.17
N PHE A 15 -1.82 -0.60 7.23
CA PHE A 15 -1.78 0.25 6.03
C PHE A 15 -0.38 0.40 5.44
N LEU A 16 0.66 0.47 6.27
CA LEU A 16 2.05 0.50 5.81
C LEU A 16 2.44 -0.82 5.11
N ASN A 17 2.07 -1.97 5.68
CA ASN A 17 2.31 -3.28 5.04
C ASN A 17 1.52 -3.43 3.74
N LEU A 18 0.27 -2.95 3.71
CA LEU A 18 -0.55 -2.95 2.51
C LEU A 18 0.09 -2.10 1.41
N SER A 19 0.60 -0.92 1.76
CA SER A 19 1.35 -0.05 0.85
C SER A 19 2.55 -0.76 0.23
N ALA A 20 3.36 -1.41 1.06
CA ALA A 20 4.51 -2.20 0.59
C ALA A 20 4.07 -3.33 -0.36
N GLY A 21 2.95 -4.00 -0.08
CA GLY A 21 2.37 -5.01 -0.96
C GLY A 21 2.00 -4.48 -2.34
N TRP A 22 1.33 -3.34 -2.41
CA TRP A 22 0.96 -2.69 -3.69
C TRP A 22 2.17 -2.22 -4.49
N PHE A 23 3.15 -1.59 -3.85
CA PHE A 23 4.39 -1.20 -4.53
C PHE A 23 5.20 -2.43 -4.99
N GLY A 24 5.22 -3.50 -4.18
CA GLY A 24 5.81 -4.77 -4.56
C GLY A 24 5.14 -5.36 -5.81
N ALA A 25 3.81 -5.38 -5.86
CA ALA A 25 3.06 -5.84 -7.03
C ALA A 25 3.39 -5.01 -8.29
N ALA A 26 3.48 -3.68 -8.16
CA ALA A 26 3.82 -2.78 -9.27
C ALA A 26 5.20 -3.08 -9.90
N VAL A 27 6.14 -3.66 -9.13
CA VAL A 27 7.50 -4.00 -9.58
C VAL A 27 7.61 -5.46 -10.00
N ILE A 28 7.07 -6.38 -9.20
CA ILE A 28 7.21 -7.84 -9.40
C ILE A 28 6.38 -8.29 -10.59
N ILE A 29 5.12 -7.84 -10.73
CA ILE A 29 4.22 -8.31 -11.79
C ILE A 29 4.80 -8.03 -13.19
N PRO A 30 5.32 -6.83 -13.50
CA PRO A 30 6.00 -6.60 -14.78
C PRO A 30 7.29 -7.41 -14.96
N ALA A 31 8.02 -7.69 -13.88
CA ALA A 31 9.29 -8.41 -13.93
C ALA A 31 9.09 -9.91 -14.26
N ILE A 32 8.00 -10.52 -13.79
CA ILE A 32 7.67 -11.93 -14.06
C ILE A 32 6.81 -12.14 -15.30
N GLN A 33 6.36 -11.06 -15.94
CA GLN A 33 5.43 -11.16 -17.07
C GLN A 33 6.10 -11.79 -18.31
N PRO A 34 5.48 -12.79 -18.96
CA PRO A 34 6.02 -13.39 -20.18
C PRO A 34 6.19 -12.36 -21.31
N ARG A 35 7.29 -12.46 -22.05
CA ARG A 35 7.55 -11.62 -23.23
C ARG A 35 6.43 -11.82 -24.27
N GLY A 36 5.76 -10.73 -24.65
CA GLY A 36 4.66 -10.74 -25.63
C GLY A 36 3.27 -10.50 -25.04
N VAL A 37 3.09 -10.63 -23.72
CA VAL A 37 1.84 -10.24 -23.07
C VAL A 37 1.82 -8.73 -22.87
N LYS A 38 0.90 -8.03 -23.52
CA LYS A 38 0.72 -6.58 -23.30
C LYS A 38 0.19 -6.36 -21.89
N SER A 39 1.02 -5.87 -20.97
CA SER A 39 0.52 -5.40 -19.68
C SER A 39 -0.27 -4.12 -19.89
N ASN A 40 -1.48 -4.11 -19.34
CA ASN A 40 -2.30 -2.92 -19.32
C ASN A 40 -1.74 -1.96 -18.25
N ILE A 41 -1.24 -0.80 -18.70
CA ILE A 41 -0.65 0.23 -17.85
C ILE A 41 -1.60 0.68 -16.73
N ARG A 42 -2.92 0.54 -16.93
CA ARG A 42 -3.95 0.88 -15.95
C ARG A 42 -3.78 0.12 -14.64
N TYR A 43 -3.45 -1.18 -14.69
CA TYR A 43 -3.27 -1.97 -13.47
C TYR A 43 -2.07 -1.48 -12.64
N ARG A 44 -0.95 -1.14 -13.29
CA ARG A 44 0.22 -0.58 -12.60
C ARG A 44 -0.08 0.77 -11.96
N LEU A 45 -0.86 1.60 -12.66
CA LEU A 45 -1.34 2.88 -12.12
C LEU A 45 -2.21 2.66 -10.88
N PHE A 46 -3.08 1.66 -10.88
CA PHE A 46 -3.84 1.29 -9.68
C PHE A 46 -2.93 0.82 -8.55
N ASP A 47 -1.97 -0.07 -8.81
CA ASP A 47 -1.05 -0.55 -7.79
C ASP A 47 -0.29 0.62 -7.13
N ILE A 48 0.25 1.54 -7.93
CA ILE A 48 0.96 2.71 -7.41
C ILE A 48 0.02 3.64 -6.64
N LEU A 49 -1.19 3.89 -7.17
CA LEU A 49 -2.16 4.79 -6.54
C LEU A 49 -2.66 4.24 -5.19
N PHE A 50 -3.06 2.98 -5.14
CA PHE A 50 -3.49 2.33 -3.90
C PHE A 50 -2.34 2.17 -2.90
N GLY A 51 -1.12 1.89 -3.39
CA GLY A 51 0.09 1.90 -2.58
C GLY A 51 0.33 3.26 -1.93
N PHE A 52 0.18 4.35 -2.68
CA PHE A 52 0.34 5.71 -2.17
C PHE A 52 -0.77 6.11 -1.19
N ILE A 53 -2.03 5.79 -1.49
CA ILE A 53 -3.15 6.05 -0.58
C ILE A 53 -2.95 5.30 0.74
N ALA A 54 -2.59 4.02 0.69
CA ALA A 54 -2.33 3.22 1.88
C ALA A 54 -1.13 3.78 2.68
N LEU A 55 -0.08 4.26 2.01
CA LEU A 55 1.06 4.90 2.67
C LEU A 55 0.64 6.15 3.45
N VAL A 56 -0.13 7.03 2.80
CA VAL A 56 -0.60 8.29 3.41
C VAL A 56 -1.50 8.01 4.61
N ILE A 57 -2.43 7.05 4.48
CA ILE A 57 -3.31 6.66 5.58
C ILE A 57 -2.47 6.07 6.72
N GLY A 58 -1.62 5.08 6.45
CA GLY A 58 -0.77 4.46 7.46
C GLY A 58 0.12 5.46 8.20
N TYR A 59 0.73 6.40 7.47
CA TYR A 59 1.53 7.47 8.04
C TYR A 59 0.72 8.41 8.93
N LYS A 60 -0.51 8.80 8.53
CA LYS A 60 -1.40 9.60 9.37
C LYS A 60 -1.79 8.87 10.65
N PHE A 61 -2.11 7.58 10.58
CA PHE A 61 -2.42 6.77 11.76
C PHE A 61 -1.21 6.64 12.69
N ARG A 62 -0.01 6.50 12.14
CA ARG A 62 1.25 6.48 12.91
C ARG A 62 1.51 7.79 13.64
N ILE A 63 1.23 8.94 13.01
CA ILE A 63 1.34 10.26 13.65
C ILE A 63 0.28 10.46 14.73
N LEU A 64 -0.96 10.02 14.49
CA LEU A 64 -2.08 10.20 15.42
C LEU A 64 -2.04 9.24 16.62
N GLY A 65 -1.37 8.09 16.48
CA GLY A 65 -1.18 7.09 17.54
C GLY A 65 0.11 7.26 18.36
N LEU A 66 0.92 8.27 18.04
CA LEU A 66 2.09 8.71 18.81
C LEU A 66 1.74 9.92 19.69
#